data_AF-A0A5E4K4J6-F1
#
_entry.id   AF-A0A5E4K4J6-F1
#
_cell.length_a   1.000
_cell.length_b   1.000
_cell.length_c   1.000
_cell.angle_alpha   90.00
_cell.angle_beta   90.00
_cell.angle_gamma   90.00
#
_symmetry.space_group_name_H-M   'P 1'
#
loop_
_entity.id
_entity.type
_entity.pdbx_description
1 polymer ?
#
loop_
_entity_poly.entity_id
_entity_poly.type
_entity_poly.pdbx_seq_one_letter_code
_entity_poly.pdbx_strand_id
1 'polypeptide(L)' 'MGVKTIAVRDDAYKLLLEMKKEKESFSDVLLRALGKKTVKKSSVMDFFGVLKDSKNLEEMEKEILEERKKSGFRDVFA' A
#
# COMPACT_ATOMS: atom_id res chain seq x y z
N MET A 1 20.09 -15.65 -2.55
CA MET A 1 19.50 -15.03 -3.77
C MET A 1 19.76 -15.95 -4.94
N GLY A 2 18.72 -16.32 -5.69
CA GLY A 2 18.86 -17.12 -6.91
C GLY A 2 18.93 -16.23 -8.14
N VAL A 3 19.80 -16.55 -9.09
CA VAL A 3 19.89 -15.87 -10.38
C VAL A 3 19.32 -16.79 -11.44
N LYS A 4 18.49 -16.26 -12.34
CA LYS A 4 18.01 -16.96 -13.53
C LYS A 4 18.41 -16.14 -14.75
N THR A 5 19.04 -16.80 -15.72
CA THR A 5 19.37 -16.18 -17.00
C THR A 5 18.16 -16.23 -17.91
N ILE A 6 17.81 -15.08 -18.50
CA ILE A 6 16.77 -14.97 -19.52
C ILE A 6 17.39 -14.43 -20.80
N ALA A 7 16.99 -14.97 -21.94
CA ALA A 7 17.29 -14.37 -23.23
C ALA A 7 16.16 -13.38 -23.57
N VAL A 8 16.53 -12.21 -24.05
CA VAL A 8 15.59 -11.17 -24.50
C VAL A 8 15.94 -10.78 -25.92
N ARG A 9 14.96 -10.27 -26.66
CA ARG A 9 15.20 -9.67 -27.97
C ARG A 9 16.03 -8.39 -27.84
N ASP A 10 16.78 -8.05 -28.88
CA ASP A 10 17.64 -6.87 -28.90
C ASP A 10 16.89 -5.56 -28.67
N ASP A 11 15.66 -5.45 -29.17
CA ASP A 11 14.79 -4.29 -28.95
C ASP A 11 14.42 -4.14 -27.48
N ALA A 12 14.07 -5.23 -26.80
CA ALA A 12 13.82 -5.25 -25.37
C ALA A 12 15.07 -4.88 -24.56
N TYR A 13 16.25 -5.35 -24.98
CA TYR A 13 17.51 -4.97 -24.33
C TYR A 13 17.79 -3.46 -24.43
N LYS A 14 17.60 -2.87 -25.62
CA LYS A 14 17.78 -1.42 -25.84
C LYS A 14 16.84 -0.60 -24.96
N LEU A 15 15.57 -0.99 -24.87
CA LEU A 15 14.60 -0.36 -23.98
C LEU A 15 15.03 -0.43 -22.51
N LEU A 16 15.52 -1.59 -22.06
CA LEU A 16 16.05 -1.73 -20.70
C LEU A 16 17.27 -0.84 -20.44
N LEU A 17 18.13 -0.66 -21.44
CA LEU A 17 19.30 0.22 -21.37
C LEU A 17 18.91 1.69 -21.24
N GLU A 18 17.94 2.15 -22.05
CA GLU A 18 17.40 3.52 -21.99
C GLU A 18 16.70 3.81 -20.65
N MET A 19 16.00 2.81 -20.09
CA MET A 19 15.27 2.95 -18.83
C MET A 19 16.16 2.90 -17.58
N LYS A 20 17.43 2.48 -17.71
CA LYS A 20 18.35 2.24 -16.60
C LYS A 20 18.89 3.54 -16.03
N LYS A 21 18.74 3.76 -14.72
CA LYS A 21 19.32 4.90 -14.01
C LYS A 21 20.78 4.64 -13.61
N GLU A 22 21.52 5.70 -13.28
CA GLU A 22 22.87 5.55 -12.73
C GLU A 22 22.86 4.64 -11.50
N LYS A 23 23.79 3.67 -11.48
CA LYS A 23 23.96 2.65 -10.43
C LYS A 23 22.81 1.64 -10.27
N GLU A 24 21.82 1.61 -11.17
CA GLU A 24 20.74 0.63 -11.17
C GLU A 24 21.15 -0.65 -11.94
N SER A 25 20.72 -1.85 -11.52
CA SER A 25 20.91 -3.07 -12.32
C SER A 25 19.73 -3.33 -13.27
N PHE A 26 19.91 -4.16 -14.31
CA PHE A 26 18.78 -4.54 -15.17
C PHE A 26 17.68 -5.27 -14.39
N SER A 27 18.04 -6.04 -13.38
CA SER A 27 17.08 -6.67 -12.47
C SER A 27 16.26 -5.63 -11.71
N ASP A 28 16.87 -4.53 -11.26
CA ASP A 28 16.17 -3.43 -10.60
C ASP A 28 15.26 -2.69 -11.56
N VAL A 29 15.69 -2.47 -12.81
CA VAL A 29 14.84 -1.89 -13.87
C VAL A 29 13.62 -2.77 -14.10
N LEU A 30 13.80 -4.09 -14.22
CA LEU A 30 12.70 -5.05 -14.37
C LEU A 30 11.77 -5.03 -13.16
N LEU A 31 12.31 -5.04 -11.94
CA LEU A 31 11.51 -4.97 -10.72
C LEU A 31 10.79 -3.64 -10.56
N ARG A 32 11.36 -2.52 -11.01
CA ARG A 32 10.71 -1.21 -10.99
C ARG A 32 9.61 -1.10 -12.05
N ALA A 33 9.88 -1.59 -13.26
CA ALA A 33 8.93 -1.55 -14.37
C ALA A 33 7.77 -2.53 -14.17
N LEU A 34 8.06 -3.73 -13.69
CA LEU A 34 7.09 -4.82 -13.47
C LEU A 34 6.55 -4.85 -12.03
N GLY A 35 7.13 -4.07 -11.12
CA GLY A 35 6.85 -4.01 -9.67
C GLY A 35 5.44 -3.62 -9.27
N LYS A 36 4.54 -3.42 -10.24
CA LYS A 36 3.10 -3.30 -9.99
C LYS A 36 2.42 -4.59 -9.54
N LYS A 37 3.11 -5.73 -9.35
CA LYS A 37 2.45 -6.99 -8.96
C LYS A 37 2.81 -7.65 -7.62
N THR A 38 3.93 -7.34 -6.97
CA THR A 38 4.30 -8.07 -5.72
C THR A 38 4.29 -7.24 -4.44
N VAL A 39 4.17 -5.92 -4.55
CA VAL A 39 3.73 -5.10 -3.42
C VAL A 39 2.55 -4.29 -3.92
N LYS A 40 1.34 -4.89 -3.87
CA LYS A 40 0.19 -4.06 -3.56
C LYS A 40 0.56 -3.39 -2.24
N LYS A 41 1.11 -2.16 -2.30
CA LYS A 41 0.91 -1.22 -1.22
C LYS A 41 -0.60 -1.05 -1.25
N SER A 42 -1.30 -1.88 -0.48
CA SER A 42 -2.73 -1.72 -0.31
C SER A 42 -2.91 -0.26 0.04
N SER A 43 -3.50 0.50 -0.87
CA SER A 43 -3.74 1.91 -0.61
C SER A 43 -4.68 1.94 0.59
N VAL A 44 -4.55 2.91 1.48
CA VAL A 44 -5.57 3.09 2.53
C VAL A 44 -6.96 3.24 1.88
N MET A 45 -7.01 3.78 0.66
CA MET A 45 -8.22 3.87 -0.16
C MET A 45 -8.80 2.52 -0.57
N ASP A 46 -8.01 1.43 -0.60
CA ASP A 46 -8.53 0.09 -0.89
C ASP A 46 -9.48 -0.41 0.22
N PHE A 47 -9.45 0.21 1.40
CA PHE A 47 -10.32 -0.09 2.53
C PHE A 47 -11.43 0.95 2.73
N PHE A 48 -11.55 1.96 1.85
CA PHE A 48 -12.56 3.00 1.98
C PHE A 48 -13.97 2.42 1.83
N GLY A 49 -14.80 2.61 2.86
CA GLY A 49 -16.20 2.18 2.84
C GLY A 49 -16.44 0.69 3.14
N VAL A 50 -15.41 -0.09 3.46
CA VAL A 50 -15.55 -1.54 3.78
C VAL A 50 -16.53 -1.80 4.93
N LEU A 51 -16.69 -0.85 5.85
CA LEU A 51 -17.57 -0.98 7.01
C LEU A 51 -18.90 -0.22 6.87
N LYS A 52 -19.19 0.41 5.73
CA LYS A 52 -20.32 1.36 5.58
C LYS A 52 -21.68 0.75 5.96
N ASP A 53 -21.92 -0.50 5.59
CA ASP A 53 -23.19 -1.20 5.85
C ASP A 53 -23.03 -2.30 6.93
N SER A 54 -21.94 -2.24 7.71
CA SER A 54 -21.65 -3.23 8.75
C SER A 54 -22.37 -2.88 10.04
N LYS A 55 -23.15 -3.82 10.59
CA LYS A 55 -23.73 -3.70 11.93
C LYS A 55 -22.69 -3.48 13.02
N ASN A 56 -21.47 -3.98 12.81
CA ASN A 56 -20.36 -3.79 13.75
C ASN A 56 -19.92 -2.32 13.81
N LEU A 57 -20.09 -1.55 12.73
CA LEU A 57 -19.75 -0.12 12.73
C LEU A 57 -20.68 0.66 13.67
N GLU A 58 -21.99 0.39 13.61
CA GLU A 58 -22.98 1.05 14.48
C GLU A 58 -22.74 0.74 15.97
N GLU A 59 -22.37 -0.49 16.30
CA GLU A 59 -22.08 -0.91 17.67
C GLU A 59 -20.80 -0.25 18.18
N MET A 60 -19.74 -0.24 17.37
CA MET A 60 -18.49 0.45 17.69
C MET A 60 -18.69 1.96 17.87
N GLU A 61 -19.48 2.61 17.02
CA GLU A 61 -19.77 4.05 17.15
C GLU A 61 -20.50 4.37 18.46
N LYS A 62 -21.49 3.55 18.85
CA LYS A 62 -22.18 3.70 20.14
C LYS A 62 -21.22 3.58 21.31
N GLU A 63 -20.36 2.57 21.30
CA GLU A 63 -19.41 2.30 22.38
C GLU A 63 -18.38 3.44 22.51
N ILE A 64 -17.83 3.91 21.38
CA ILE A 64 -16.92 5.06 21.34
C ILE A 64 -17.59 6.34 21.85
N LEU A 65 -18.86 6.57 21.50
CA LEU A 65 -19.60 7.75 21.95
C LEU A 65 -19.82 7.72 23.47
N GLU A 66 -20.17 6.56 24.03
CA GLU A 66 -20.33 6.39 25.47
C GLU A 66 -19.02 6.60 26.23
N GLU A 67 -17.90 6.07 25.72
CA GLU A 67 -16.58 6.32 26.30
C GLU A 67 -16.19 7.81 26.23
N ARG A 68 -16.44 8.48 25.09
CA ARG A 68 -16.17 9.92 24.96
C ARG A 68 -16.99 10.77 25.92
N LYS A 69 -18.26 10.42 26.19
CA LYS A 69 -19.08 11.11 27.20
C LYS A 69 -18.52 10.94 28.60
N LYS A 70 -17.99 9.75 28.92
CA LYS A 70 -17.33 9.48 30.21
C LYS A 70 -16.00 10.23 30.35
N SER A 71 -15.23 10.36 29.27
CA SER A 71 -13.94 11.07 29.27
C SER A 71 -14.08 12.60 29.23
N GLY A 72 -15.02 13.14 28.45
CA GLY A 72 -15.23 14.58 28.29
C GLY A 72 -15.76 15.30 29.53
N PHE A 73 -16.17 14.57 30.56
CA PHE A 73 -16.62 15.15 31.84
C PHE A 73 -15.47 15.46 32.80
N ARG A 74 -14.24 15.00 32.54
CA ARG A 74 -13.09 15.19 33.44
C ARG A 74 -12.24 16.44 33.16
N ASP A 75 -12.30 17.00 31.96
CA ASP A 75 -11.42 18.12 31.57
C ASP A 75 -12.13 19.50 31.49
N VAL A 76 -13.42 19.59 31.85
CA VAL A 76 -14.20 20.86 31.78
C VAL A 76 -14.43 21.51 33.17
N PHE A 77 -14.05 20.84 34.26
CA PHE A 77 -14.22 21.38 35.63
C PHE A 77 -12.99 21.17 36.55
N ALA A 78 -11.77 21.32 36.02
CA ALA A 78 -10.54 21.38 36.82
C ALA A 78 -9.79 22.69 36.56
#